data_AF-A0A932CN62-F1
#
_entry.id   AF-A0A932CN62-F1
#
_cell.length_a   1.000
_cell.length_b   1.000
_cell.length_c   1.000
_cell.angle_alpha   90.00
_cell.angle_beta   90.00
_cell.angle_gamma   90.00
#
_symmetry.space_group_name_H-M   'P 1'
#
loop_
_entity.id
_entity.type
_entity.pdbx_description
1 polymer ?
#
loop_
_entity_poly.entity_id
_entity_poly.type
_entity_poly.pdbx_seq_one_letter_code
_entity_poly.pdbx_strand_id
1 'polypeptide(L)'
;MRNRKVRRPASPHREAGWGWARALGWFSLMGALLLLGSSLWGERGWLELRRARQEKAHMQEQIQGLERENQVLRREIAALREDPYLVEKIAREELGLVKPGEIVYEFK
;
A
#
# COMPACT_ATOMS: atom_id res chain seq x y z
N MET A 1 -69.39 16.95 66.83
CA MET A 1 -67.98 17.01 67.27
C MET A 1 -67.14 16.03 66.46
N ARG A 2 -66.02 16.52 65.91
CA ARG A 2 -64.74 15.82 65.62
C ARG A 2 -64.69 14.70 64.56
N ASN A 3 -64.61 15.17 63.33
CA ASN A 3 -63.70 14.78 62.24
C ASN A 3 -62.49 13.87 62.61
N ARG A 4 -62.31 12.75 61.90
CA ARG A 4 -60.97 12.22 61.54
C ARG A 4 -61.04 11.50 60.19
N LYS A 5 -60.81 12.27 59.13
CA LYS A 5 -60.43 11.73 57.81
C LYS A 5 -59.22 10.81 57.98
N VAL A 6 -59.40 9.55 57.60
CA VAL A 6 -58.33 8.56 57.44
C VAL A 6 -57.39 9.08 56.35
N ARG A 7 -56.25 9.65 56.75
CA ARG A 7 -55.18 10.04 55.83
C ARG A 7 -54.33 8.81 55.55
N ARG A 8 -54.59 8.13 54.43
CA ARG A 8 -53.63 7.19 53.84
C ARG A 8 -52.49 8.03 53.24
N PRO A 9 -51.21 7.78 53.56
CA PRO A 9 -50.13 8.39 52.81
C PRO A 9 -50.11 7.82 51.39
N ALA A 10 -50.14 8.69 50.39
CA ALA A 10 -49.85 8.32 49.01
C ALA A 10 -48.36 7.96 48.92
N SER A 11 -48.06 6.74 48.47
CA SER A 11 -46.70 6.30 48.18
C SER A 11 -46.20 7.02 46.91
N PRO A 12 -45.06 7.72 46.94
CA PRO A 12 -44.49 8.26 45.72
C PRO A 12 -43.96 7.09 44.88
N HIS A 13 -44.50 6.95 43.68
CA HIS A 13 -44.11 5.97 42.67
C HIS A 13 -42.61 6.12 42.37
N ARG A 14 -41.81 5.16 42.84
CA ARG A 14 -40.38 5.04 42.57
C ARG A 14 -40.18 4.45 41.17
N GLU A 15 -40.32 5.29 40.15
CA GLU A 15 -40.15 4.87 38.74
C GLU A 15 -39.10 5.74 38.02
N ALA A 16 -38.20 6.39 38.76
CA ALA A 16 -37.19 7.30 38.18
C ALA A 16 -35.76 6.71 38.20
N GLY A 17 -35.62 5.38 38.23
CA GLY A 17 -34.33 4.70 38.30
C GLY A 17 -33.89 4.00 37.01
N TRP A 18 -34.85 3.56 36.20
CA TRP A 18 -34.58 2.56 35.17
C TRP A 18 -34.35 3.15 33.78
N GLY A 19 -34.88 4.34 33.50
CA GLY A 19 -34.72 5.02 32.21
C GLY A 19 -33.27 5.45 31.92
N TRP A 20 -32.60 6.05 32.91
CA TRP A 20 -31.22 6.52 32.76
C TRP A 20 -30.21 5.37 32.77
N ALA A 21 -30.47 4.28 33.50
CA ALA A 21 -29.66 3.07 33.46
C ALA A 21 -29.74 2.40 32.08
N ARG A 22 -30.93 2.35 31.46
CA ARG A 22 -31.09 1.90 30.06
C ARG A 22 -30.40 2.85 29.09
N ALA A 23 -30.57 4.17 29.24
CA ALA A 23 -29.91 5.15 28.38
C ALA A 23 -28.37 5.04 28.42
N LEU A 24 -27.79 4.83 29.61
CA LEU A 24 -26.34 4.55 29.78
C LEU A 24 -25.91 3.26 29.10
N GLY A 25 -26.73 2.20 29.21
CA GLY A 25 -26.48 0.94 28.51
C GLY A 25 -26.49 1.11 26.98
N TRP A 26 -27.46 1.84 26.44
CA TRP A 26 -27.53 2.15 25.00
C TRP A 26 -26.38 3.03 24.54
N PHE A 27 -25.95 4.01 25.35
CA PHE A 27 -24.78 4.85 25.04
C PHE A 27 -23.47 4.04 25.02
N SER A 28 -23.31 3.13 25.98
CA SER A 28 -22.17 2.20 26.03
C SER A 28 -22.16 1.25 24.84
N LEU A 29 -23.33 0.70 24.47
CA LEU A 29 -23.47 -0.19 23.32
C LEU A 29 -23.22 0.54 22.00
N MET A 30 -23.70 1.78 21.87
CA MET A 30 -23.46 2.63 20.70
C MET A 30 -21.98 3.03 20.59
N GLY A 31 -21.33 3.36 21.72
CA GLY A 31 -19.90 3.61 21.78
C GLY A 31 -19.07 2.38 21.38
N ALA A 32 -19.44 1.20 21.89
CA ALA A 32 -18.79 -0.06 21.51
C ALA A 32 -19.00 -0.38 20.02
N LEU A 33 -20.18 -0.12 19.46
CA LEU A 33 -20.47 -0.33 18.04
C LEU A 33 -19.70 0.67 17.16
N LEU A 34 -19.57 1.92 17.59
CA LEU A 34 -18.77 2.94 16.92
C LEU A 34 -17.27 2.59 16.97
N LEU A 35 -16.76 2.08 18.09
CA LEU A 35 -15.37 1.62 18.23
C LEU A 35 -15.08 0.37 17.39
N LEU A 36 -16.03 -0.58 17.32
CA LEU A 36 -15.90 -1.76 16.47
C LEU A 36 -16.00 -1.39 14.99
N GLY A 37 -16.94 -0.53 14.62
CA GLY A 37 -17.08 -0.01 13.26
C GLY A 37 -15.86 0.81 12.83
N SER A 38 -15.36 1.69 13.71
CA SER A 38 -14.15 2.46 13.47
C SER A 38 -12.90 1.61 13.49
N SER A 39 -12.86 0.46 14.19
CA SER A 39 -11.73 -0.47 14.10
C SER A 39 -11.73 -1.25 12.78
N LEU A 40 -12.91 -1.49 12.20
CA LEU A 40 -13.04 -2.08 10.86
C LEU A 40 -12.77 -1.06 9.74
N TRP A 41 -13.10 0.21 9.97
CA TRP A 41 -12.83 1.33 9.05
C TRP A 41 -11.54 2.11 9.35
N GLY A 42 -10.84 1.76 10.43
CA GLY A 42 -9.72 2.50 10.98
C GLY A 42 -8.41 2.09 10.34
N GLU A 43 -7.92 2.98 9.49
CA GLU A 43 -6.52 3.19 9.10
C GLU A 43 -5.83 2.17 8.20
N ARG A 44 -6.28 0.92 8.06
CA ARG A 44 -5.66 -0.06 7.13
C ARG A 44 -6.66 -1.04 6.56
N GLY A 45 -7.82 -0.52 6.16
CA GLY A 45 -8.90 -1.31 5.59
C GLY A 45 -8.35 -2.29 4.56
N TRP A 46 -8.76 -3.55 4.65
CA TRP A 46 -8.28 -4.70 3.87
C TRP A 46 -7.98 -4.42 2.38
N LEU A 47 -8.67 -3.45 1.78
CA LEU A 47 -8.43 -2.97 0.42
C LEU A 47 -7.07 -2.30 0.23
N GLU A 48 -6.63 -1.41 1.13
CA GLU A 48 -5.30 -0.78 1.05
C GLU A 48 -4.19 -1.79 1.26
N LEU A 49 -4.37 -2.71 2.23
CA LEU A 49 -3.42 -3.81 2.42
C LEU A 49 -3.34 -4.72 1.18
N ARG A 50 -4.46 -4.97 0.50
CA ARG A 50 -4.47 -5.72 -0.77
C ARG A 50 -3.79 -4.95 -1.89
N ARG A 51 -4.07 -3.65 -2.04
CA ARG A 51 -3.43 -2.78 -3.05
C ARG A 51 -1.93 -2.72 -2.84
N ALA A 52 -1.48 -2.46 -1.61
CA ALA A 52 -0.05 -2.42 -1.27
C ALA A 52 0.64 -3.77 -1.53
N ARG A 53 -0.05 -4.90 -1.26
CA ARG A 53 0.47 -6.24 -1.59
C ARG A 53 0.58 -6.46 -3.11
N GLN A 54 -0.42 -6.03 -3.88
CA GLN A 54 -0.40 -6.15 -5.34
C GLN A 54 0.69 -5.28 -5.96
N GLU A 55 0.83 -4.04 -5.50
CA GLU A 55 1.86 -3.12 -5.98
C GLU A 55 3.27 -3.64 -5.65
N LYS A 56 3.46 -4.19 -4.45
CA LYS A 56 4.71 -4.87 -4.09
C LYS A 56 4.99 -6.07 -5.00
N ALA A 57 4.00 -6.90 -5.29
CA ALA A 57 4.17 -8.06 -6.18
C ALA A 57 4.54 -7.62 -7.60
N HIS A 58 3.86 -6.61 -8.13
CA HIS A 58 4.14 -6.05 -9.45
C HIS A 58 5.57 -5.48 -9.55
N MET A 59 6.02 -4.72 -8.54
CA MET A 59 7.40 -4.23 -8.52
C MET A 59 8.42 -5.36 -8.43
N GLN A 60 8.13 -6.44 -7.69
CA GLN A 60 9.00 -7.61 -7.63
C GLN A 60 9.11 -8.33 -8.98
N GLU A 61 8.01 -8.46 -9.72
CA GLU A 61 8.02 -9.02 -11.08
C GLU A 61 8.85 -8.16 -12.04
N GLN A 62 8.71 -6.83 -11.96
CA GLN A 62 9.51 -5.90 -12.77
C GLN A 62 11.01 -6.02 -12.48
N ILE A 63 11.40 -6.10 -11.21
CA ILE A 63 12.80 -6.29 -10.81
C ILE A 63 13.34 -7.59 -11.42
N GLN A 64 12.59 -8.70 -11.29
CA GLN A 64 13.04 -9.98 -11.87
C GLN A 64 13.14 -9.93 -13.40
N GLY A 65 12.23 -9.22 -14.08
CA GLY A 65 12.30 -8.99 -15.52
C GLY A 65 13.57 -8.24 -15.91
N LEU A 66 13.82 -7.11 -15.25
CA LEU A 66 15.00 -6.27 -15.49
C LEU A 66 16.31 -7.00 -15.17
N GLU A 67 16.35 -7.80 -14.11
CA GLU A 67 17.53 -8.60 -13.77
C GLU A 67 17.85 -9.63 -14.85
N ARG A 68 16.84 -10.30 -15.42
CA ARG A 68 17.03 -11.24 -16.53
C ARG A 68 17.54 -10.54 -17.78
N GLU A 69 16.93 -9.40 -18.12
CA GLU A 69 17.37 -8.59 -19.27
C GLU A 69 18.82 -8.11 -19.09
N ASN A 70 19.17 -7.64 -17.89
CA ASN A 70 20.52 -7.22 -17.56
C ASN A 70 21.52 -8.38 -17.70
N GLN A 71 21.15 -9.59 -17.25
CA GLN A 71 21.98 -10.78 -17.41
C GLN A 71 22.19 -11.15 -18.89
N VAL A 72 21.15 -11.06 -19.72
CA VAL A 72 21.24 -11.32 -21.16
C VAL A 72 22.18 -10.30 -21.82
N LEU A 73 21.97 -9.00 -21.59
CA LEU A 73 22.81 -7.94 -22.14
C LEU A 73 24.27 -8.06 -21.68
N ARG A 74 24.52 -8.45 -20.43
CA ARG A 74 25.88 -8.69 -19.94
C ARG A 74 26.56 -9.85 -20.67
N ARG A 75 25.83 -10.92 -20.97
CA ARG A 75 26.37 -12.05 -21.75
C ARG A 75 26.65 -11.65 -23.18
N GLU A 76 25.78 -10.85 -23.78
CA GLU A 76 25.98 -10.31 -25.13
C GLU A 76 27.21 -9.40 -25.19
N ILE A 77 27.36 -8.47 -24.22
CA ILE A 77 28.56 -7.65 -24.10
C ILE A 77 29.81 -8.52 -23.90
N ALA A 78 29.74 -9.57 -23.07
CA ALA A 78 30.87 -10.48 -22.88
C ALA A 78 31.24 -11.21 -24.18
N ALA A 79 30.26 -11.72 -24.92
CA ALA A 79 30.48 -12.38 -26.21
C ALA A 79 31.07 -11.41 -27.25
N LEU A 80 30.58 -10.17 -27.31
CA LEU A 80 31.13 -9.13 -28.19
C LEU A 80 32.56 -8.73 -27.78
N ARG A 81 32.88 -8.79 -26.48
CA ARG A 81 34.25 -8.55 -25.99
C ARG A 81 35.21 -9.69 -26.28
N GLU A 82 34.73 -10.92 -26.46
CA GLU A 82 35.55 -12.07 -26.84
C GLU A 82 36.00 -12.00 -28.31
N ASP A 83 35.29 -11.24 -29.15
CA ASP A 83 35.74 -10.90 -30.51
C ASP A 83 35.88 -9.37 -30.72
N PRO A 84 36.91 -8.74 -30.13
CA PRO A 84 37.18 -7.32 -30.31
C PRO A 84 37.42 -6.94 -31.78
N TYR A 85 37.87 -7.89 -32.59
CA TYR A 85 38.17 -7.67 -33.99
C TYR A 85 36.89 -7.49 -34.81
N LEU A 86 35.87 -8.31 -34.58
CA LEU A 86 34.57 -8.15 -35.24
C LEU A 86 33.87 -6.86 -34.82
N VAL A 87 33.95 -6.49 -33.53
CA VAL A 87 33.41 -5.21 -33.04
C VAL A 87 34.14 -4.03 -33.66
N GLU A 88 35.47 -4.07 -33.72
CA GLU A 88 36.28 -3.03 -34.34
C GLU A 88 36.04 -2.94 -35.85
N LYS A 89 35.84 -4.07 -36.51
CA LYS A 89 35.50 -4.13 -37.94
C LYS A 89 34.16 -3.45 -38.22
N ILE A 90 33.10 -3.80 -37.49
CA ILE A 90 31.78 -3.16 -37.65
C ILE A 90 31.85 -1.66 -37.33
N ALA A 91 32.56 -1.29 -36.26
CA ALA A 91 32.73 0.11 -35.89
C ALA A 91 33.44 0.93 -36.98
N ARG A 92 34.48 0.37 -37.63
CA ARG A 92 35.21 1.03 -38.73
C ARG A 92 34.43 1.02 -40.05
N GLU A 93 33.81 -0.10 -40.42
CA GLU A 93 33.21 -0.31 -41.75
C GLU A 93 31.78 0.24 -41.83
N GLU A 94 30.95 0.02 -40.81
CA GLU A 94 29.53 0.42 -40.83
C GLU A 94 29.30 1.78 -40.18
N LEU A 95 30.04 2.09 -39.10
CA LEU A 95 29.82 3.30 -38.31
C LEU A 95 30.88 4.38 -38.56
N GLY A 96 31.95 4.08 -39.32
CA GLY A 96 33.05 5.02 -39.61
C GLY A 96 33.79 5.52 -38.36
N LEU A 97 33.70 4.80 -37.25
CA LEU A 97 34.31 5.17 -35.97
C LEU A 97 35.80 4.85 -35.98
N VAL A 98 36.59 5.74 -35.38
CA VAL A 98 38.05 5.63 -35.24
C VAL A 98 38.47 5.82 -33.79
N LYS A 99 39.53 5.15 -33.36
CA LYS A 99 40.00 5.24 -31.96
C LYS A 99 40.62 6.62 -31.69
N PRO A 100 40.54 7.13 -30.44
CA PRO A 100 41.22 8.36 -30.06
C PRO A 100 42.73 8.26 -30.35
N GLY A 101 43.24 9.13 -31.22
CA GLY A 101 44.66 9.17 -31.63
C GLY A 101 44.98 8.58 -33.01
N GLU A 102 44.01 8.03 -33.74
CA GLU A 102 44.19 7.60 -35.13
C GLU A 102 44.04 8.76 -36.14
N ILE A 103 44.83 8.75 -37.22
CA ILE A 103 44.78 9.76 -38.29
C ILE A 103 43.94 9.20 -39.44
N VAL A 104 42.84 9.89 -39.76
CA VAL A 104 41.95 9.52 -40.88
C VAL A 104 42.54 10.05 -42.18
N TYR A 105 42.78 9.17 -43.16
CA TYR A 105 43.17 9.54 -44.51
C TYR A 105 41.96 9.48 -45.43
N GLU A 106 41.50 10.64 -45.89
CA GLU A 106 40.45 10.75 -46.91
C GLU A 106 41.12 10.98 -48.27
N PHE A 107 41.03 10.01 -49.16
CA PHE A 107 41.52 10.14 -50.54
C PHE A 107 40.43 10.77 -51.39
N LYS A 108 40.68 11.99 -51.89
CA LYS A 108 39.85 12.66 -52.91
C LYS A 108 40.31 12.30 -54.31
#